data_AF-A0A916H9J5-F1
#
_entry.id   AF-A0A916H9J5-F1
#
_cell.length_a   1.000
_cell.length_b   1.000
_cell.length_c   1.000
_cell.angle_alpha   90.00
_cell.angle_beta   90.00
_cell.angle_gamma   90.00
#
_symmetry.space_group_name_H-M   'P 1'
#
loop_
_entity.id
_entity.type
_entity.pdbx_description
1 polymer ?
#
loop_
_entity_poly.entity_id
_entity_poly.type
_entity_poly.pdbx_seq_one_letter_code
_entity_poly.pdbx_strand_id
1 'polypeptide(L)'
;QTFLLRDSGRQDVINEARREFRVKDILFYGCNITDVELRSLLDQVRDQNSYVHSAYAVWSGLSKNDVQIWRDHSIAVLDVDPFDIVNIEGGKQSVQQPNYEERSTADQRIYRPKSTGIALIGIVTALEKEYAAMEVMLDNPQDYVVPGLGAGRRYRRGTVPGLGGGQHTVLLALTTDMGNNALGTRISLMLQHFPQMKHVLIVAIAGGVPNLDKVEDHVRLGDVVVSDRGSVVQYDLGKEEYDYAENKPKFVPRYPPRPPGADLLEAVRLMRAGELRGERTWLKYLERAARLPNSARPADDMDKLYDAIQPDILLAHPLDPQRVPGQPRVFLGIIGSNDRLRRNPVLRDELRKQYGVKAIEMEGAGVADAAWQLDRGYLVISGICDYCDGHKNDVWQEYAAAVAAAYTRGLLTSMPVEEETTRVEMSRMDFAKSFSAIYAKLVGSPSNKSPVLKESVDIIRKAAEHEAIDGRQPDDKDVTTAAQAIAFAAPDILQDIADVVLATTENTASGVLEIVRKVLEKVRTQRGRA
;
A
#
# COMPACT_ATOMS: atom_id res chain seq x y z
N GLN A 1 -34.79 15.90 -48.00
CA GLN A 1 -34.45 16.70 -46.81
C GLN A 1 -34.45 15.77 -45.62
N THR A 2 -33.28 15.59 -45.03
CA THR A 2 -32.98 14.63 -43.97
C THR A 2 -33.16 15.32 -42.62
N PHE A 3 -33.93 14.72 -41.71
CA PHE A 3 -33.82 14.95 -40.27
C PHE A 3 -34.02 13.60 -39.59
N LEU A 4 -32.93 13.04 -39.05
CA LEU A 4 -32.93 11.83 -38.22
C LEU A 4 -33.00 12.26 -36.75
N LEU A 5 -33.95 11.69 -36.02
CA LEU A 5 -34.06 11.79 -34.56
C LEU A 5 -32.79 11.21 -33.93
N ARG A 6 -32.02 12.05 -33.24
CA ARG A 6 -30.86 11.66 -32.44
C ARG A 6 -31.36 11.00 -31.16
N ASP A 7 -31.01 9.74 -30.97
CA ASP A 7 -31.15 9.04 -29.69
C ASP A 7 -30.08 9.57 -28.73
N SER A 8 -30.50 10.36 -27.73
CA SER A 8 -29.63 11.00 -26.74
C SER A 8 -28.95 10.01 -25.79
N GLY A 9 -29.34 8.74 -25.77
CA GLY A 9 -28.81 7.72 -24.85
C GLY A 9 -27.45 7.13 -25.24
N ARG A 10 -26.91 7.44 -26.42
CA ARG A 10 -25.65 6.84 -26.93
C ARG A 10 -24.53 7.84 -27.16
N GLN A 11 -24.80 9.13 -26.95
CA GLN A 11 -23.82 10.19 -27.20
C GLN A 11 -22.61 10.10 -26.26
N ASP A 12 -22.83 9.64 -25.03
CA ASP A 12 -21.76 9.50 -24.03
C ASP A 12 -20.83 8.34 -24.35
N VAL A 13 -21.37 7.19 -24.80
CA VAL A 13 -20.57 6.05 -25.28
C VAL A 13 -19.74 6.43 -26.51
N ILE A 14 -20.31 7.20 -27.44
CA ILE A 14 -19.59 7.68 -28.62
C ILE A 14 -18.51 8.70 -28.23
N ASN A 15 -18.77 9.56 -27.25
CA ASN A 15 -17.80 10.54 -26.76
C ASN A 15 -16.67 9.90 -25.96
N GLU A 16 -16.97 8.86 -25.18
CA GLU A 16 -16.02 8.06 -24.40
C GLU A 16 -15.16 7.20 -25.32
N ALA A 17 -15.75 6.54 -26.30
CA ALA A 17 -15.03 5.81 -27.34
C ALA A 17 -14.10 6.76 -28.11
N ARG A 18 -14.57 7.95 -28.54
CA ARG A 18 -13.71 8.99 -29.16
C ARG A 18 -12.57 9.48 -28.26
N ARG A 19 -12.74 9.44 -26.93
CA ARG A 19 -11.74 9.86 -25.95
C ARG A 19 -10.68 8.77 -25.74
N GLU A 20 -11.11 7.51 -25.70
CA GLU A 20 -10.29 6.31 -25.49
C GLU A 20 -9.56 5.83 -26.76
N PHE A 21 -10.09 6.11 -27.97
CA PHE A 21 -9.44 5.78 -29.25
C PHE A 21 -8.15 6.57 -29.57
N ARG A 22 -7.57 7.26 -28.57
CA ARG A 22 -6.17 7.72 -28.61
C ARG A 22 -5.18 6.63 -28.15
N VAL A 23 -5.66 5.49 -27.69
CA VAL A 23 -4.86 4.36 -27.20
C VAL A 23 -4.80 3.27 -28.28
N LYS A 24 -3.64 2.59 -28.38
CA LYS A 24 -3.24 1.73 -29.51
C LYS A 24 -4.01 0.40 -29.65
N ASP A 25 -4.84 0.03 -28.67
CA ASP A 25 -5.62 -1.21 -28.63
C ASP A 25 -7.09 -0.92 -28.28
N ILE A 26 -8.02 -1.65 -28.91
CA ILE A 26 -9.47 -1.40 -28.83
C ILE A 26 -10.22 -2.63 -28.32
N LEU A 27 -11.15 -2.45 -27.37
CA LEU A 27 -12.05 -3.52 -26.87
C LEU A 27 -13.52 -3.17 -27.15
N PHE A 28 -14.20 -4.01 -27.93
CA PHE A 28 -15.63 -3.94 -28.19
C PHE A 28 -16.39 -4.81 -27.20
N TYR A 29 -17.07 -4.16 -26.26
CA TYR A 29 -17.87 -4.80 -25.24
C TYR A 29 -19.37 -4.60 -25.53
N GLY A 30 -20.12 -5.68 -25.71
CA GLY A 30 -21.57 -5.61 -25.84
C GLY A 30 -22.11 -5.00 -27.16
N CYS A 31 -21.26 -4.77 -28.16
CA CYS A 31 -21.65 -4.05 -29.38
C CYS A 31 -22.07 -4.99 -30.51
N ASN A 32 -23.22 -4.72 -31.15
CA ASN A 32 -23.65 -5.40 -32.36
C ASN A 32 -23.24 -4.60 -33.61
N ILE A 33 -22.32 -5.13 -34.42
CA ILE A 33 -21.82 -4.45 -35.64
C ILE A 33 -22.83 -4.40 -36.79
N THR A 34 -23.99 -5.07 -36.66
CA THR A 34 -25.11 -4.85 -37.58
C THR A 34 -25.76 -3.49 -37.37
N ASP A 35 -25.42 -2.78 -36.28
CA ASP A 35 -25.76 -1.38 -36.08
C ASP A 35 -25.00 -0.51 -37.09
N VAL A 36 -25.74 0.10 -38.00
CA VAL A 36 -25.24 0.90 -39.12
C VAL A 36 -24.39 2.09 -38.64
N GLU A 37 -24.68 2.64 -37.46
CA GLU A 37 -23.93 3.77 -36.90
C GLU A 37 -22.55 3.34 -36.40
N LEU A 38 -22.45 2.17 -35.77
CA LEU A 38 -21.19 1.62 -35.27
C LEU A 38 -20.26 1.20 -36.42
N ARG A 39 -20.84 0.63 -37.49
CA ARG A 39 -20.10 0.25 -38.70
C ARG A 39 -19.53 1.46 -39.42
N SER A 40 -20.31 2.54 -39.56
CA SER A 40 -19.86 3.81 -40.13
C SER A 40 -18.73 4.46 -39.32
N LEU A 41 -18.79 4.35 -37.98
CA LEU A 41 -17.72 4.83 -37.08
C LEU A 41 -16.41 4.04 -37.28
N LEU A 42 -16.50 2.71 -37.41
CA LEU A 42 -15.38 1.81 -37.66
C LEU A 42 -14.70 2.10 -39.01
N ASP A 43 -15.49 2.32 -40.06
CA ASP A 43 -14.98 2.64 -41.39
C ASP A 43 -14.29 4.02 -41.40
N GLN A 44 -14.84 5.02 -40.71
CA GLN A 44 -14.22 6.35 -40.59
C GLN A 44 -12.90 6.35 -39.80
N VAL A 45 -12.79 5.52 -38.75
CA VAL A 45 -11.55 5.40 -37.95
C VAL A 45 -10.46 4.67 -38.73
N ARG A 46 -10.82 3.66 -39.55
CA ARG A 46 -9.88 2.96 -40.44
C ARG A 46 -9.42 3.80 -41.61
N ASP A 47 -10.32 4.54 -42.26
CA ASP A 47 -9.99 5.34 -43.45
C ASP A 47 -9.17 6.60 -43.11
N GLN A 48 -9.26 7.11 -41.87
CA GLN A 48 -8.57 8.34 -41.47
C GLN A 48 -7.26 8.15 -40.69
N ASN A 49 -6.86 6.93 -40.28
CA ASN A 49 -5.60 6.73 -39.56
C ASN A 49 -5.01 5.31 -39.61
N SER A 50 -3.71 5.21 -39.86
CA SER A 50 -2.90 3.99 -39.87
C SER A 50 -2.40 3.52 -38.49
N TYR A 51 -3.07 3.88 -37.39
CA TYR A 51 -2.52 3.79 -36.03
C TYR A 51 -3.21 2.82 -35.06
N VAL A 52 -4.22 2.07 -35.49
CA VAL A 52 -4.80 0.98 -34.68
C VAL A 52 -3.96 -0.29 -34.89
N HIS A 53 -3.34 -0.83 -33.83
CA HIS A 53 -2.50 -2.03 -33.93
C HIS A 53 -3.29 -3.32 -33.67
N SER A 54 -4.25 -3.32 -32.73
CA SER A 54 -5.03 -4.52 -32.38
C SER A 54 -6.44 -4.16 -31.90
N ALA A 55 -7.43 -5.00 -32.22
CA ALA A 55 -8.81 -4.83 -31.78
C ALA A 55 -9.39 -6.17 -31.30
N TYR A 56 -10.17 -6.13 -30.21
CA TYR A 56 -10.73 -7.30 -29.53
C TYR A 56 -12.25 -7.16 -29.34
N ALA A 57 -13.00 -8.26 -29.40
CA ALA A 57 -14.44 -8.28 -29.13
C ALA A 57 -14.80 -9.38 -28.10
N VAL A 58 -15.68 -9.07 -27.14
CA VAL A 58 -16.13 -10.00 -26.08
C VAL A 58 -17.65 -10.16 -26.15
N TRP A 59 -18.13 -11.37 -26.41
CA TRP A 59 -19.56 -11.72 -26.30
C TRP A 59 -19.79 -13.23 -26.18
N SER A 60 -20.56 -13.67 -25.17
CA SER A 60 -21.04 -15.06 -25.08
C SER A 60 -22.29 -15.26 -25.95
N GLY A 61 -22.17 -16.00 -27.06
CA GLY A 61 -23.33 -16.41 -27.88
C GLY A 61 -23.43 -15.80 -29.29
N LEU A 62 -22.34 -15.30 -29.87
CA LEU A 62 -22.33 -14.87 -31.28
C LEU A 62 -22.58 -16.04 -32.23
N SER A 63 -23.34 -15.81 -33.30
CA SER A 63 -23.50 -16.81 -34.36
C SER A 63 -22.17 -17.01 -35.09
N LYS A 64 -21.95 -18.19 -35.68
CA LYS A 64 -20.73 -18.47 -36.45
C LYS A 64 -20.50 -17.47 -37.59
N ASN A 65 -21.57 -16.92 -38.17
CA ASN A 65 -21.49 -15.92 -39.23
C ASN A 65 -21.02 -14.57 -38.69
N ASP A 66 -21.50 -14.16 -37.52
CA ASP A 66 -21.08 -12.88 -36.91
C ASP A 66 -19.61 -12.93 -36.48
N VAL A 67 -19.18 -14.03 -35.86
CA VAL A 67 -17.76 -14.28 -35.52
C VAL A 67 -16.87 -14.21 -36.76
N GLN A 68 -17.34 -14.72 -37.90
CA GLN A 68 -16.59 -14.65 -39.15
C GLN A 68 -16.49 -13.21 -39.66
N ILE A 69 -17.56 -12.41 -39.59
CA ILE A 69 -17.53 -10.98 -39.94
C ILE A 69 -16.51 -10.22 -39.08
N TRP A 70 -16.43 -10.48 -37.78
CA TRP A 70 -15.43 -9.86 -36.90
C TRP A 70 -13.99 -10.22 -37.28
N ARG A 71 -13.75 -11.51 -37.59
CA ARG A 71 -12.43 -12.00 -38.02
C ARG A 71 -12.02 -11.46 -39.40
N ASP A 72 -12.96 -11.34 -40.33
CA ASP A 72 -12.72 -10.78 -41.66
C ASP A 72 -12.30 -9.29 -41.59
N HIS A 73 -12.64 -8.59 -40.50
CA HIS A 73 -12.18 -7.23 -40.20
C HIS A 73 -10.92 -7.18 -39.32
N SER A 74 -10.21 -8.31 -39.16
CA SER A 74 -8.97 -8.44 -38.38
C SER A 74 -9.14 -8.15 -36.87
N ILE A 75 -10.34 -8.40 -36.32
CA ILE A 75 -10.65 -8.23 -34.89
C ILE A 75 -10.61 -9.60 -34.20
N ALA A 76 -9.85 -9.70 -33.09
CA ALA A 76 -9.73 -10.92 -32.30
C ALA A 76 -10.96 -11.11 -31.39
N VAL A 77 -11.64 -12.26 -31.51
CA VAL A 77 -12.80 -12.58 -30.68
C VAL A 77 -12.34 -13.37 -29.47
N LEU A 78 -12.65 -12.90 -28.27
CA LEU A 78 -12.32 -13.55 -27.01
C LEU A 78 -13.49 -14.46 -26.60
N ASP A 79 -13.20 -15.76 -26.42
CA ASP A 79 -14.21 -16.80 -26.12
C ASP A 79 -14.71 -16.78 -24.66
N VAL A 80 -14.01 -16.04 -23.80
CA VAL A 80 -14.35 -15.84 -22.39
C VAL A 80 -14.24 -14.36 -22.08
N ASP A 81 -15.22 -13.84 -21.35
CA ASP A 81 -15.18 -12.48 -20.85
C ASP A 81 -14.06 -12.36 -19.81
N PRO A 82 -12.98 -11.62 -20.09
CA PRO A 82 -11.84 -11.53 -19.17
C PRO A 82 -12.17 -10.73 -17.90
N PHE A 83 -13.34 -10.08 -17.84
CA PHE A 83 -13.79 -9.25 -16.74
C PHE A 83 -15.05 -9.79 -16.05
N ASP A 84 -15.61 -10.91 -16.52
CA ASP A 84 -16.73 -11.65 -15.91
C ASP A 84 -18.04 -10.84 -15.74
N ILE A 85 -18.35 -9.98 -16.72
CA ILE A 85 -19.45 -9.01 -16.74
C ILE A 85 -20.75 -9.62 -17.35
N VAL A 86 -20.69 -10.69 -18.16
CA VAL A 86 -21.87 -11.19 -18.96
C VAL A 86 -22.76 -12.25 -18.26
N ASN A 87 -22.46 -12.75 -17.07
CA ASN A 87 -23.28 -13.82 -16.46
C ASN A 87 -24.58 -13.31 -15.79
N ILE A 88 -25.62 -13.02 -16.60
CA ILE A 88 -27.02 -12.98 -16.18
C ILE A 88 -27.88 -13.82 -17.15
N GLU A 89 -28.32 -14.98 -16.63
CA GLU A 89 -29.48 -15.82 -17.04
C GLU A 89 -29.43 -16.78 -18.25
N GLY A 90 -29.25 -18.08 -17.96
CA GLY A 90 -30.34 -19.10 -18.02
C GLY A 90 -30.64 -19.85 -19.34
N GLY A 91 -30.32 -21.16 -19.40
CA GLY A 91 -31.05 -22.09 -20.31
C GLY A 91 -30.36 -23.40 -20.77
N LYS A 92 -30.58 -24.50 -20.03
CA LYS A 92 -30.55 -25.96 -20.36
C LYS A 92 -30.01 -26.47 -21.74
N GLN A 93 -29.05 -27.41 -21.74
CA GLN A 93 -29.23 -28.85 -22.03
C GLN A 93 -27.90 -29.65 -22.18
N SER A 94 -27.81 -30.74 -21.40
CA SER A 94 -27.11 -32.05 -21.55
C SER A 94 -25.90 -32.27 -22.47
N VAL A 95 -24.83 -32.93 -21.96
CA VAL A 95 -24.45 -34.35 -22.26
C VAL A 95 -23.08 -34.72 -21.63
N GLN A 96 -23.09 -35.83 -20.86
CA GLN A 96 -22.04 -36.81 -20.50
C GLN A 96 -20.72 -36.40 -19.81
N GLN A 97 -20.58 -36.88 -18.56
CA GLN A 97 -19.29 -37.09 -17.86
C GLN A 97 -18.70 -38.47 -18.19
N PRO A 98 -17.36 -38.61 -18.19
CA PRO A 98 -16.70 -39.84 -17.78
C PRO A 98 -16.03 -39.70 -16.41
N ASN A 99 -16.29 -40.74 -15.60
CA ASN A 99 -15.74 -41.15 -14.32
C ASN A 99 -14.37 -40.60 -13.89
N TYR A 100 -14.34 -40.03 -12.67
CA TYR A 100 -13.21 -40.14 -11.75
C TYR A 100 -13.74 -40.60 -10.39
N GLU A 101 -13.10 -41.64 -9.86
CA GLU A 101 -13.41 -42.31 -8.60
C GLU A 101 -13.40 -41.35 -7.40
N GLU A 102 -14.30 -41.62 -6.44
CA GLU A 102 -14.45 -40.90 -5.18
C GLU A 102 -13.15 -40.92 -4.36
N ARG A 103 -12.49 -39.76 -4.26
CA ARG A 103 -11.75 -39.38 -3.05
C ARG A 103 -12.52 -38.25 -2.37
N SER A 104 -12.79 -38.47 -1.08
CA SER A 104 -13.58 -37.60 -0.20
C SER A 104 -13.20 -36.12 -0.35
N THR A 105 -14.13 -35.30 -0.82
CA THR A 105 -14.00 -33.86 -0.96
C THR A 105 -14.27 -33.17 0.39
N ALA A 106 -13.26 -33.22 1.25
CA ALA A 106 -13.09 -32.30 2.35
C ALA A 106 -11.87 -31.40 2.11
N ASP A 107 -11.71 -30.85 0.90
CA ASP A 107 -10.90 -29.64 0.66
C ASP A 107 -11.06 -29.19 -0.80
N GLN A 108 -12.02 -28.30 -1.08
CA GLN A 108 -11.97 -27.44 -2.25
C GLN A 108 -12.38 -26.04 -1.83
N ARG A 109 -11.47 -25.41 -1.07
CA ARG A 109 -11.46 -23.96 -0.94
C ARG A 109 -11.23 -23.37 -2.32
N ILE A 110 -12.24 -22.71 -2.85
CA ILE A 110 -12.11 -21.71 -3.90
C ILE A 110 -10.97 -20.77 -3.46
N TYR A 111 -9.89 -20.71 -4.24
CA TYR A 111 -8.82 -19.73 -4.06
C TYR A 111 -9.37 -18.35 -4.44
N ARG A 112 -10.03 -17.70 -3.49
CA ARG A 112 -10.10 -16.25 -3.43
C ARG A 112 -8.78 -15.80 -2.81
N PRO A 113 -8.06 -14.79 -3.33
CA PRO A 113 -7.21 -14.02 -2.46
C PRO A 113 -8.15 -13.47 -1.38
N LYS A 114 -8.12 -14.07 -0.19
CA LYS A 114 -8.64 -13.40 1.00
C LYS A 114 -7.94 -12.04 1.03
N SER A 115 -8.69 -10.95 1.14
CA SER A 115 -8.18 -9.80 1.87
C SER A 115 -7.85 -10.33 3.26
N THR A 116 -6.60 -10.75 3.46
CA THR A 116 -6.10 -11.02 4.79
C THR A 116 -5.79 -9.65 5.35
N GLY A 117 -6.68 -9.11 6.18
CA GLY A 117 -6.43 -7.95 7.05
C GLY A 117 -5.33 -8.24 8.05
N ILE A 118 -4.12 -8.42 7.52
CA ILE A 118 -2.89 -8.49 8.28
C ILE A 118 -2.18 -7.18 7.99
N ALA A 119 -1.77 -6.45 9.03
CA ALA A 119 -0.92 -5.27 8.91
C ALA A 119 0.25 -5.59 7.95
N LEU A 120 0.18 -5.04 6.74
CA LEU A 120 1.10 -5.32 5.66
C LEU A 120 2.20 -4.27 5.68
N ILE A 121 3.42 -4.73 5.93
CA ILE A 121 4.61 -3.89 6.04
C ILE A 121 5.56 -4.24 4.91
N GLY A 122 5.95 -3.22 4.15
CA GLY A 122 7.01 -3.33 3.16
C GLY A 122 8.36 -3.14 3.82
N ILE A 123 9.34 -3.98 3.49
CA ILE A 123 10.73 -3.73 3.85
C ILE A 123 11.57 -3.78 2.57
N VAL A 124 12.38 -2.75 2.36
CA VAL A 124 13.33 -2.70 1.24
C VAL A 124 14.75 -2.60 1.78
N THR A 125 15.64 -3.33 1.11
CA THR A 125 17.08 -3.43 1.38
C THR A 125 17.83 -3.19 0.09
N ALA A 126 19.05 -2.66 0.18
CA ALA A 126 19.90 -2.32 -0.96
C ALA A 126 20.92 -3.41 -1.30
N LEU A 127 21.46 -4.06 -0.26
CA LEU A 127 22.54 -5.04 -0.38
C LEU A 127 22.05 -6.45 0.00
N GLU A 128 22.69 -7.47 -0.56
CA GLU A 128 22.37 -8.87 -0.28
C GLU A 128 22.55 -9.23 1.19
N LYS A 129 23.54 -8.62 1.87
CA LYS A 129 23.79 -8.83 3.30
C LYS A 129 22.68 -8.24 4.18
N GLU A 130 22.12 -7.11 3.78
CA GLU A 130 20.97 -6.47 4.44
C GLU A 130 19.71 -7.32 4.24
N TYR A 131 19.50 -7.78 3.00
CA TYR A 131 18.40 -8.68 2.66
C TYR A 131 18.49 -9.99 3.45
N ALA A 132 19.66 -10.64 3.47
CA ALA A 132 19.87 -11.89 4.19
C ALA A 132 19.65 -11.69 5.70
N ALA A 133 20.18 -10.62 6.29
CA ALA A 133 19.97 -10.27 7.69
C ALA A 133 18.49 -10.06 8.02
N MET A 134 17.73 -9.39 7.15
CA MET A 134 16.30 -9.19 7.36
C MET A 134 15.47 -10.45 7.11
N GLU A 135 15.82 -11.25 6.10
CA GLU A 135 15.12 -12.50 5.80
C GLU A 135 15.21 -13.47 6.98
N VAL A 136 16.37 -13.57 7.63
CA VAL A 136 16.49 -14.43 8.81
C VAL A 136 15.70 -13.94 10.01
N MET A 137 15.20 -12.70 10.01
CA MET A 137 14.30 -12.17 11.02
C MET A 137 12.83 -12.45 10.72
N LEU A 138 12.48 -13.00 9.55
CA LEU A 138 11.10 -13.35 9.22
C LEU A 138 10.76 -14.76 9.73
N ASP A 139 9.53 -14.93 10.17
CA ASP A 139 8.94 -16.24 10.43
C ASP A 139 8.23 -16.74 9.17
N ASN A 140 8.37 -18.02 8.86
CA ASN A 140 7.78 -18.68 7.68
C ASN A 140 8.01 -17.94 6.35
N PRO A 141 9.25 -17.55 6.00
CA PRO A 141 9.50 -16.83 4.76
C PRO A 141 9.24 -17.71 3.53
N GLN A 142 8.52 -17.18 2.55
CA GLN A 142 8.13 -17.82 1.30
C GLN A 142 8.32 -16.86 0.12
N ASP A 143 8.62 -17.39 -1.05
CA ASP A 143 8.73 -16.57 -2.26
C ASP A 143 7.34 -16.11 -2.68
N TYR A 144 7.24 -14.84 -3.06
CA TYR A 144 6.02 -14.23 -3.56
C TYR A 144 6.34 -13.45 -4.84
N VAL A 145 5.64 -13.78 -5.93
CA VAL A 145 5.86 -13.17 -7.24
C VAL A 145 4.56 -12.55 -7.72
N VAL A 146 4.61 -11.25 -8.02
CA VAL A 146 3.48 -10.53 -8.64
C VAL A 146 3.48 -10.80 -10.14
N PRO A 147 2.39 -11.33 -10.75
CA PRO A 147 2.32 -11.58 -12.18
C PRO A 147 2.57 -10.32 -13.01
N GLY A 148 3.21 -10.47 -14.18
CA GLY A 148 3.43 -9.42 -15.17
C GLY A 148 4.88 -9.35 -15.67
N LEU A 149 5.22 -8.27 -16.38
CA LEU A 149 6.51 -8.12 -17.08
C LEU A 149 7.53 -7.26 -16.30
N GLY A 150 8.82 -7.47 -16.55
CA GLY A 150 9.91 -6.68 -15.97
C GLY A 150 10.38 -7.14 -14.58
N ALA A 151 11.42 -6.46 -14.07
CA ALA A 151 12.00 -6.72 -12.75
C ALA A 151 11.14 -6.10 -11.61
N GLY A 152 11.55 -6.30 -10.35
CA GLY A 152 10.87 -5.67 -9.21
C GLY A 152 9.63 -6.41 -8.68
N ARG A 153 9.29 -7.57 -9.25
CA ARG A 153 8.05 -8.31 -8.92
C ARG A 153 8.24 -9.45 -7.91
N ARG A 154 9.48 -9.79 -7.54
CA ARG A 154 9.81 -10.83 -6.56
C ARG A 154 9.97 -10.23 -5.17
N TYR A 155 9.29 -10.81 -4.20
CA TYR A 155 9.31 -10.44 -2.79
C TYR A 155 9.49 -11.71 -1.96
N ARG A 156 10.04 -11.56 -0.76
CA ARG A 156 9.98 -12.59 0.28
C ARG A 156 8.87 -12.22 1.24
N ARG A 157 7.85 -13.06 1.31
CA ARG A 157 6.72 -12.89 2.22
C ARG A 157 6.98 -13.71 3.48
N GLY A 158 6.93 -13.07 4.65
CA GLY A 158 6.98 -13.75 5.93
C GLY A 158 6.14 -13.02 6.97
N THR A 159 6.27 -13.43 8.22
CA THR A 159 5.59 -12.79 9.34
C THR A 159 6.55 -12.36 10.44
N VAL A 160 6.15 -11.35 11.20
CA VAL A 160 6.83 -10.93 12.43
C VAL A 160 5.76 -10.77 13.51
N PRO A 161 5.98 -11.27 14.75
CA PRO A 161 5.04 -11.05 15.85
C PRO A 161 4.80 -9.55 16.04
N GLY A 162 3.59 -9.17 16.42
CA GLY A 162 3.27 -7.83 16.90
C GLY A 162 2.75 -7.84 18.33
N LEU A 163 2.56 -6.65 18.88
CA LEU A 163 2.02 -6.47 20.22
C LEU A 163 0.58 -7.03 20.29
N GLY A 164 0.26 -7.74 21.37
CA GLY A 164 -1.07 -8.32 21.59
C GLY A 164 -1.30 -9.73 21.04
N GLY A 165 -0.27 -10.36 20.45
CA GLY A 165 -0.33 -11.77 20.00
C GLY A 165 -0.69 -11.98 18.53
N GLY A 166 -0.92 -10.89 17.78
CA GLY A 166 -1.03 -10.90 16.32
C GLY A 166 0.32 -11.05 15.61
N GLN A 167 0.28 -11.11 14.27
CA GLN A 167 1.49 -11.05 13.44
C GLN A 167 1.34 -10.01 12.33
N HIS A 168 2.40 -9.25 12.07
CA HIS A 168 2.56 -8.41 10.88
C HIS A 168 2.93 -9.31 9.70
N THR A 169 2.34 -9.06 8.52
CA THR A 169 2.81 -9.65 7.26
C THR A 169 3.88 -8.72 6.71
N VAL A 170 5.04 -9.27 6.44
CA VAL A 170 6.17 -8.52 5.90
C VAL A 170 6.43 -8.96 4.47
N LEU A 171 6.57 -7.98 3.57
CA LEU A 171 7.08 -8.16 2.22
C LEU A 171 8.46 -7.55 2.12
N LEU A 172 9.47 -8.41 2.15
CA LEU A 172 10.87 -8.04 2.00
C LEU A 172 11.26 -8.01 0.51
N ALA A 173 11.95 -6.95 0.10
CA ALA A 173 12.48 -6.78 -1.23
C ALA A 173 13.94 -6.35 -1.22
N LEU A 174 14.69 -6.88 -2.18
CA LEU A 174 15.99 -6.38 -2.60
C LEU A 174 15.78 -5.49 -3.84
N THR A 175 16.33 -4.28 -3.82
CA THR A 175 16.41 -3.43 -5.02
C THR A 175 17.48 -3.96 -5.98
N THR A 176 17.46 -3.51 -7.23
CA THR A 176 18.42 -3.94 -8.26
C THR A 176 19.73 -3.16 -8.22
N ASP A 177 19.73 -1.98 -7.62
CA ASP A 177 20.89 -1.10 -7.52
C ASP A 177 20.77 -0.21 -6.27
N MET A 178 21.89 0.35 -5.83
CA MET A 178 21.96 1.32 -4.71
C MET A 178 21.47 2.71 -5.13
N GLY A 179 21.29 3.59 -4.15
CA GLY A 179 20.94 4.99 -4.41
C GLY A 179 19.45 5.30 -4.35
N ASN A 180 19.14 6.59 -4.22
CA ASN A 180 17.78 7.08 -3.97
C ASN A 180 16.82 6.72 -5.10
N ASN A 181 17.27 6.81 -6.35
CA ASN A 181 16.42 6.55 -7.52
C ASN A 181 15.97 5.08 -7.58
N ALA A 182 16.89 4.15 -7.31
CA ALA A 182 16.62 2.72 -7.38
C ALA A 182 15.66 2.28 -6.27
N LEU A 183 15.91 2.71 -5.03
CA LEU A 183 15.01 2.41 -3.91
C LEU A 183 13.66 3.12 -4.04
N GLY A 184 13.63 4.39 -4.44
CA GLY A 184 12.39 5.12 -4.71
C GLY A 184 11.52 4.38 -5.73
N THR A 185 12.11 3.96 -6.86
CA THR A 185 11.42 3.14 -7.87
C THR A 185 10.93 1.81 -7.30
N ARG A 186 11.77 1.11 -6.53
CA ARG A 186 11.40 -0.19 -5.93
C ARG A 186 10.22 -0.07 -4.96
N ILE A 187 10.19 1.01 -4.18
CA ILE A 187 9.09 1.31 -3.26
C ILE A 187 7.83 1.70 -4.02
N SER A 188 7.91 2.55 -5.03
CA SER A 188 6.75 2.89 -5.87
C SER A 188 6.11 1.64 -6.48
N LEU A 189 6.92 0.71 -7.00
CA LEU A 189 6.42 -0.58 -7.51
C LEU A 189 5.79 -1.43 -6.40
N MET A 190 6.41 -1.50 -5.22
CA MET A 190 5.85 -2.23 -4.07
C MET A 190 4.50 -1.66 -3.66
N LEU A 191 4.37 -0.35 -3.53
CA LEU A 191 3.13 0.32 -3.14
C LEU A 191 2.05 0.21 -4.22
N GLN A 192 2.42 0.15 -5.51
CA GLN A 192 1.48 -0.16 -6.59
C GLN A 192 0.99 -1.62 -6.56
N HIS A 193 1.89 -2.58 -6.31
CA HIS A 193 1.51 -3.98 -6.19
C HIS A 193 0.66 -4.27 -4.93
N PHE A 194 0.86 -3.48 -3.86
CA PHE A 194 0.19 -3.66 -2.57
C PHE A 194 -0.36 -2.34 -2.03
N PRO A 195 -1.47 -1.81 -2.61
CA PRO A 195 -2.04 -0.53 -2.21
C PRO A 195 -2.47 -0.44 -0.73
N GLN A 196 -2.77 -1.58 -0.11
CA GLN A 196 -3.14 -1.72 1.31
C GLN A 196 -1.96 -1.59 2.29
N MET A 197 -0.72 -1.59 1.79
CA MET A 197 0.47 -1.42 2.60
C MET A 197 0.50 -0.01 3.20
N LYS A 198 0.52 0.11 4.53
CA LYS A 198 0.54 1.40 5.24
C LYS A 198 1.95 1.94 5.48
N HIS A 199 2.89 1.03 5.71
CA HIS A 199 4.25 1.37 6.10
C HIS A 199 5.29 0.70 5.21
N VAL A 200 6.35 1.46 4.92
CA VAL A 200 7.57 0.94 4.29
C VAL A 200 8.79 1.26 5.14
N LEU A 201 9.60 0.25 5.43
CA LEU A 201 10.83 0.40 6.20
C LEU A 201 12.05 0.23 5.29
N ILE A 202 13.07 1.06 5.49
CA ILE A 202 14.40 0.81 4.95
C ILE A 202 15.24 0.20 6.05
N VAL A 203 15.78 -0.99 5.79
CA VAL A 203 16.71 -1.68 6.68
C VAL A 203 18.03 -1.79 5.95
N ALA A 204 19.02 -1.03 6.40
CA ALA A 204 20.28 -0.88 5.67
C ALA A 204 21.49 -0.78 6.59
N ILE A 205 22.67 -0.72 5.99
CA ILE A 205 23.89 -0.25 6.65
C ILE A 205 24.16 1.22 6.30
N ALA A 206 24.94 1.90 7.14
CA ALA A 206 25.32 3.29 6.93
C ALA A 206 26.70 3.58 7.51
N GLY A 207 27.28 4.69 7.08
CA GLY A 207 28.42 5.28 7.75
C GLY A 207 27.98 6.08 8.97
N GLY A 208 28.67 5.92 10.10
CA GLY A 208 28.42 6.60 11.35
C GLY A 208 29.05 7.98 11.39
N VAL A 209 28.36 8.90 12.06
CA VAL A 209 28.83 10.27 12.29
C VAL A 209 29.19 10.42 13.77
N PRO A 210 30.45 10.19 14.15
CA PRO A 210 30.87 10.29 15.55
C PRO A 210 30.86 11.76 16.01
N ASN A 211 30.70 11.98 17.31
CA ASN A 211 30.77 13.29 17.93
C ASN A 211 31.62 13.23 19.20
N LEU A 212 32.88 13.67 19.12
CA LEU A 212 33.79 13.60 20.28
C LEU A 212 33.40 14.58 21.40
N ASP A 213 32.76 15.69 21.05
CA ASP A 213 32.40 16.75 21.98
C ASP A 213 31.08 16.47 22.72
N LYS A 214 30.27 15.54 22.20
CA LYS A 214 28.94 15.22 22.72
C LYS A 214 28.69 13.71 22.74
N VAL A 215 29.03 13.09 23.86
CA VAL A 215 29.03 11.63 24.07
C VAL A 215 27.66 10.99 23.77
N GLU A 216 26.57 11.67 24.09
CA GLU A 216 25.22 11.18 23.83
C GLU A 216 24.88 11.08 22.33
N ASP A 217 25.61 11.80 21.47
CA ASP A 217 25.50 11.77 20.00
C ASP A 217 26.71 11.07 19.34
N HIS A 218 27.59 10.45 20.13
CA HIS A 218 28.79 9.79 19.64
C HIS A 218 28.50 8.38 19.08
N VAL A 219 28.11 8.32 17.81
CA VAL A 219 27.84 7.08 17.06
C VAL A 219 29.14 6.30 16.82
N ARG A 220 29.09 4.97 17.00
CA ARG A 220 30.22 4.05 16.79
C ARG A 220 29.90 2.89 15.85
N LEU A 221 30.92 2.14 15.43
CA LEU A 221 30.74 0.93 14.65
C LEU A 221 29.90 -0.10 15.40
N GLY A 222 28.97 -0.71 14.66
CA GLY A 222 28.03 -1.67 15.20
C GLY A 222 26.86 -1.08 15.99
N ASP A 223 26.73 0.25 16.09
CA ASP A 223 25.52 0.88 16.60
C ASP A 223 24.39 0.85 15.56
N VAL A 224 23.19 1.27 15.96
CA VAL A 224 22.05 1.48 15.05
C VAL A 224 21.51 2.90 15.17
N VAL A 225 21.31 3.54 14.02
CA VAL A 225 20.69 4.86 13.89
C VAL A 225 19.32 4.68 13.27
N VAL A 226 18.30 5.25 13.92
CA VAL A 226 16.90 5.21 13.47
C VAL A 226 16.46 6.63 13.17
N SER A 227 15.85 6.85 12.01
CA SER A 227 15.37 8.18 11.63
C SER A 227 14.32 8.69 12.60
N ASP A 228 14.44 9.96 13.00
CA ASP A 228 13.51 10.61 13.93
C ASP A 228 12.67 11.71 13.23
N ARG A 229 12.11 12.67 13.99
CA ARG A 229 11.34 13.79 13.42
C ARG A 229 12.15 14.70 12.49
N GLY A 230 13.47 14.79 12.68
CA GLY A 230 14.37 15.49 11.77
C GLY A 230 14.64 14.67 10.48
N SER A 231 14.27 13.40 10.49
CA SER A 231 14.10 12.53 9.34
C SER A 231 15.33 12.35 8.45
N VAL A 232 15.11 12.13 7.15
CA VAL A 232 16.15 11.96 6.14
C VAL A 232 16.37 13.27 5.40
N VAL A 233 17.60 13.77 5.45
CA VAL A 233 18.01 14.99 4.74
C VAL A 233 18.79 14.60 3.50
N GLN A 234 18.24 14.89 2.32
CA GLN A 234 18.98 14.76 1.06
C GLN A 234 19.90 15.97 0.89
N TYR A 235 21.16 15.83 1.32
CA TYR A 235 22.07 16.97 1.38
C TYR A 235 22.77 17.28 0.05
N ASP A 236 22.57 16.48 -0.99
CA ASP A 236 23.07 16.74 -2.36
C ASP A 236 21.97 17.24 -3.31
N LEU A 237 20.71 17.27 -2.86
CA LEU A 237 19.59 17.87 -3.58
C LEU A 237 19.35 19.32 -3.15
N GLY A 238 19.73 20.26 -4.01
CA GLY A 238 19.71 21.67 -3.63
C GLY A 238 19.91 22.62 -4.79
N LYS A 239 20.31 23.84 -4.45
CA LYS A 239 20.82 24.83 -5.39
C LYS A 239 22.25 25.10 -5.02
N GLU A 240 23.14 25.04 -6.01
CA GLU A 240 24.47 25.60 -5.86
C GLU A 240 24.39 27.08 -6.23
N GLU A 241 24.70 27.94 -5.27
CA GLU A 241 24.84 29.38 -5.42
C GLU A 241 26.33 29.74 -5.33
N TYR A 242 26.72 30.93 -5.78
CA TYR A 242 28.09 31.41 -5.60
C TYR A 242 28.14 32.40 -4.42
N ASP A 243 28.91 32.06 -3.39
CA ASP A 243 29.18 32.97 -2.29
C ASP A 243 30.34 33.89 -2.68
N TYR A 244 30.00 35.11 -3.11
CA TYR A 244 30.99 36.12 -3.50
C TYR A 244 31.82 36.64 -2.33
N ALA A 245 31.35 36.52 -1.08
CA ALA A 245 32.09 36.98 0.09
C ALA A 245 33.20 35.98 0.47
N GLU A 246 32.90 34.68 0.37
CA GLU A 246 33.87 33.61 0.64
C GLU A 246 34.57 33.08 -0.62
N ASN A 247 34.25 33.65 -1.78
CA ASN A 247 34.75 33.27 -3.10
C ASN A 247 34.69 31.76 -3.37
N LYS A 248 33.55 31.14 -3.07
CA LYS A 248 33.34 29.69 -3.22
C LYS A 248 31.88 29.33 -3.55
N PRO A 249 31.62 28.15 -4.14
CA PRO A 249 30.27 27.62 -4.25
C PRO A 249 29.65 27.40 -2.86
N LYS A 250 28.37 27.73 -2.72
CA LYS A 250 27.55 27.51 -1.54
C LYS A 250 26.34 26.68 -1.91
N PHE A 251 26.23 25.52 -1.30
CA PHE A 251 25.08 24.65 -1.50
C PHE A 251 23.95 25.02 -0.53
N VAL A 252 22.75 25.21 -1.09
CA VAL A 252 21.51 25.47 -0.35
C VAL A 252 20.58 24.27 -0.54
N PRO A 253 20.34 23.45 0.50
CA PRO A 253 19.48 22.28 0.39
C PRO A 253 18.04 22.70 0.05
N ARG A 254 17.35 21.89 -0.75
CA ARG A 254 15.92 22.08 -1.05
C ARG A 254 15.08 21.23 -0.11
N TYR A 255 13.93 21.81 0.26
CA TYR A 255 12.80 21.14 0.92
C TYR A 255 13.02 20.76 2.39
N PRO A 256 12.02 20.95 3.28
CA PRO A 256 12.05 20.30 4.58
C PRO A 256 11.95 18.78 4.39
N PRO A 257 12.66 17.98 5.21
CA PRO A 257 12.62 16.53 5.08
C PRO A 257 11.21 16.00 5.39
N ARG A 258 10.80 14.92 4.71
CA ARG A 258 9.48 14.28 4.95
C ARG A 258 9.51 13.61 6.32
N PRO A 259 8.63 13.90 7.28
CA PRO A 259 8.69 13.22 8.58
C PRO A 259 8.34 11.71 8.43
N PRO A 260 8.95 10.83 9.25
CA PRO A 260 8.55 9.42 9.31
C PRO A 260 7.10 9.25 9.80
N GLY A 261 6.54 8.06 9.61
CA GLY A 261 5.17 7.74 10.05
C GLY A 261 4.98 7.96 11.57
N ALA A 262 3.84 8.55 11.97
CA ALA A 262 3.62 8.94 13.36
C ALA A 262 3.58 7.74 14.33
N ASP A 263 2.98 6.65 13.91
CA ASP A 263 2.92 5.36 14.61
C ASP A 263 4.28 4.65 14.67
N LEU A 264 5.06 4.69 13.60
CA LEU A 264 6.44 4.21 13.59
C LEU A 264 7.30 5.00 14.60
N LEU A 265 7.15 6.32 14.64
CA LEU A 265 7.84 7.19 15.60
C LEU A 265 7.38 6.92 17.04
N GLU A 266 6.09 6.67 17.26
CA GLU A 266 5.56 6.28 18.56
C GLU A 266 6.20 4.98 19.04
N ALA A 267 6.23 3.94 18.20
CA ALA A 267 6.84 2.65 18.52
C ALA A 267 8.33 2.79 18.87
N VAL A 268 9.08 3.58 18.09
CA VAL A 268 10.48 3.90 18.39
C VAL A 268 10.64 4.60 19.75
N ARG A 269 9.76 5.56 20.07
CA ARG A 269 9.79 6.29 21.35
C ARG A 269 9.44 5.37 22.53
N LEU A 270 8.50 4.44 22.36
CA LEU A 270 8.14 3.46 23.36
C LEU A 270 9.27 2.44 23.60
N MET A 271 9.93 1.96 22.54
CA MET A 271 11.15 1.14 22.68
C MET A 271 12.22 1.89 23.46
N ARG A 272 12.47 3.17 23.11
CA ARG A 272 13.44 3.99 23.84
C ARG A 272 13.07 4.17 25.32
N ALA A 273 11.79 4.33 25.64
CA ALA A 273 11.31 4.37 27.02
C ALA A 273 11.56 3.05 27.76
N GLY A 274 11.40 1.91 27.08
CA GLY A 274 11.80 0.59 27.59
C GLY A 274 13.30 0.50 27.87
N GLU A 275 14.15 0.97 26.94
CA GLU A 275 15.60 0.95 27.12
C GLU A 275 16.06 1.75 28.35
N LEU A 276 15.39 2.87 28.66
CA LEU A 276 15.64 3.64 29.88
C LEU A 276 15.30 2.88 31.16
N ARG A 277 14.40 1.88 31.09
CA ARG A 277 14.11 0.92 32.17
C ARG A 277 15.03 -0.31 32.15
N GLY A 278 15.99 -0.36 31.23
CA GLY A 278 16.87 -1.53 31.03
C GLY A 278 16.27 -2.63 30.14
N GLU A 279 15.11 -2.39 29.51
CA GLU A 279 14.44 -3.35 28.63
C GLU A 279 14.98 -3.22 27.19
N ARG A 280 15.96 -4.06 26.83
CA ARG A 280 16.52 -4.14 25.47
C ARG A 280 16.10 -5.44 24.77
N THR A 281 14.80 -5.68 24.72
CA THR A 281 14.23 -6.97 24.26
C THR A 281 14.56 -7.32 22.81
N TRP A 282 14.91 -6.34 21.98
CA TRP A 282 15.30 -6.54 20.58
C TRP A 282 16.68 -7.20 20.42
N LEU A 283 17.58 -7.07 21.41
CA LEU A 283 18.93 -7.64 21.36
C LEU A 283 18.92 -9.16 21.20
N LYS A 284 17.94 -9.85 21.78
CA LYS A 284 17.80 -11.32 21.65
C LYS A 284 17.65 -11.77 20.19
N TYR A 285 17.18 -10.89 19.30
CA TYR A 285 17.04 -11.23 17.89
C TYR A 285 18.38 -11.26 17.14
N LEU A 286 19.47 -10.70 17.70
CA LEU A 286 20.81 -10.86 17.13
C LEU A 286 21.23 -12.34 17.03
N GLU A 287 20.75 -13.19 17.93
CA GLU A 287 20.98 -14.64 17.88
C GLU A 287 20.45 -15.28 16.59
N ARG A 288 19.37 -14.73 16.00
CA ARG A 288 18.85 -15.20 14.70
C ARG A 288 19.80 -14.88 13.56
N ALA A 289 20.48 -13.74 13.63
CA ALA A 289 21.46 -13.35 12.62
C ALA A 289 22.77 -14.12 12.76
N ALA A 290 23.14 -14.56 13.97
CA ALA A 290 24.38 -15.29 14.24
C ALA A 290 24.59 -16.57 13.40
N ARG A 291 23.53 -17.09 12.76
CA ARG A 291 23.60 -18.20 11.80
C ARG A 291 24.15 -17.80 10.43
N LEU A 292 24.23 -16.51 10.14
CA LEU A 292 24.76 -15.97 8.89
C LEU A 292 26.29 -15.84 9.00
N PRO A 293 27.03 -16.13 7.91
CA PRO A 293 28.48 -15.92 7.88
C PRO A 293 28.85 -14.49 8.24
N ASN A 294 29.93 -14.31 9.00
CA ASN A 294 30.52 -13.01 9.37
C ASN A 294 29.58 -12.03 10.10
N SER A 295 28.42 -12.49 10.57
CA SER A 295 27.43 -11.65 11.28
C SER A 295 27.72 -11.47 12.78
N ALA A 296 28.74 -12.15 13.31
CA ALA A 296 29.17 -11.99 14.69
C ALA A 296 29.80 -10.60 14.89
N ARG A 297 29.63 -10.03 16.10
CA ARG A 297 30.20 -8.74 16.44
C ARG A 297 31.74 -8.78 16.31
N PRO A 298 32.36 -7.90 15.52
CA PRO A 298 33.80 -7.73 15.52
C PRO A 298 34.34 -7.34 16.91
N ALA A 299 35.60 -7.63 17.17
CA ALA A 299 36.25 -7.28 18.44
C ALA A 299 36.28 -5.75 18.66
N ASP A 300 36.25 -5.31 19.92
CA ASP A 300 36.18 -3.88 20.26
C ASP A 300 37.40 -3.08 19.78
N ASP A 301 38.57 -3.73 19.58
CA ASP A 301 39.78 -3.11 19.02
C ASP A 301 39.71 -2.87 17.51
N MET A 302 38.67 -3.39 16.84
CA MET A 302 38.37 -3.14 15.43
C MET A 302 37.45 -1.92 15.24
N ASP A 303 36.96 -1.31 16.33
CA ASP A 303 36.27 -0.02 16.32
C ASP A 303 37.31 1.11 16.37
N LYS A 304 37.73 1.56 15.18
CA LYS A 304 38.83 2.53 15.01
C LYS A 304 38.32 3.80 14.34
N LEU A 305 38.32 4.90 15.10
CA LEU A 305 38.02 6.23 14.58
C LEU A 305 39.32 7.00 14.31
N TYR A 306 39.46 7.54 13.11
CA TYR A 306 40.60 8.35 12.72
C TYR A 306 40.26 9.85 12.63
N ASP A 307 41.25 10.70 12.83
CA ASP A 307 41.10 12.14 12.71
C ASP A 307 40.74 12.56 11.27
N ALA A 308 39.84 13.54 11.17
CA ALA A 308 39.28 13.95 9.88
C ALA A 308 40.30 14.69 9.00
N ILE A 309 41.28 15.35 9.60
CA ILE A 309 42.29 16.16 8.90
C ILE A 309 43.60 15.38 8.80
N GLN A 310 43.94 14.63 9.85
CA GLN A 310 45.16 13.84 9.97
C GLN A 310 44.82 12.34 9.99
N PRO A 311 44.63 11.70 8.82
CA PRO A 311 44.03 10.37 8.74
C PRO A 311 44.83 9.27 9.48
N ASP A 312 46.13 9.45 9.71
CA ASP A 312 46.94 8.46 10.43
C ASP A 312 46.80 8.55 11.96
N ILE A 313 46.10 9.56 12.49
CA ILE A 313 45.88 9.73 13.93
C ILE A 313 44.63 8.96 14.35
N LEU A 314 44.83 7.94 15.18
CA LEU A 314 43.74 7.23 15.85
C LEU A 314 43.20 8.07 17.02
N LEU A 315 41.89 8.28 17.04
CA LEU A 315 41.17 9.00 18.08
C LEU A 315 40.57 8.02 19.08
N ALA A 316 40.76 8.30 20.37
CA ALA A 316 40.10 7.54 21.41
C ALA A 316 38.61 7.90 21.47
N HIS A 317 37.75 6.90 21.53
CA HIS A 317 36.34 7.12 21.80
C HIS A 317 36.15 7.66 23.24
N PRO A 318 35.26 8.65 23.45
CA PRO A 318 35.01 9.19 24.79
C PRO A 318 34.33 8.16 25.68
N LEU A 319 34.48 8.29 27.00
CA LEU A 319 33.79 7.42 27.96
C LEU A 319 32.28 7.68 27.90
N ASP A 320 31.50 6.64 27.64
CA ASP A 320 30.03 6.69 27.56
C ASP A 320 29.41 5.79 28.63
N PRO A 321 28.82 6.34 29.70
CA PRO A 321 28.22 5.54 30.77
C PRO A 321 26.95 4.80 30.34
N GLN A 322 26.34 5.15 29.20
CA GLN A 322 25.16 4.46 28.67
C GLN A 322 25.51 3.28 27.75
N ARG A 323 26.78 3.18 27.33
CA ARG A 323 27.26 2.09 26.47
C ARG A 323 27.51 0.85 27.31
N VAL A 324 26.84 -0.24 26.93
CA VAL A 324 27.06 -1.56 27.53
C VAL A 324 28.10 -2.29 26.67
N PRO A 325 29.20 -2.79 27.25
CA PRO A 325 30.23 -3.51 26.50
C PRO A 325 29.64 -4.66 25.67
N GLY A 326 30.13 -4.82 24.44
CA GLY A 326 29.68 -5.86 23.51
C GLY A 326 28.26 -5.68 22.95
N GLN A 327 27.53 -4.61 23.31
CA GLN A 327 26.18 -4.36 22.81
C GLN A 327 26.11 -3.13 21.90
N PRO A 328 25.28 -3.18 20.84
CA PRO A 328 24.97 -2.01 20.03
C PRO A 328 24.19 -0.96 20.85
N ARG A 329 24.44 0.32 20.57
CA ARG A 329 23.65 1.43 21.11
C ARG A 329 22.67 1.95 20.04
N VAL A 330 21.47 2.33 20.48
CA VAL A 330 20.44 2.94 19.61
C VAL A 330 20.55 4.45 19.66
N PHE A 331 20.60 5.07 18.49
CA PHE A 331 20.56 6.51 18.30
C PHE A 331 19.33 6.90 17.48
N LEU A 332 18.56 7.85 17.99
CA LEU A 332 17.52 8.52 17.22
C LEU A 332 18.11 9.81 16.67
N GLY A 333 17.93 10.07 15.37
CA GLY A 333 18.36 11.33 14.79
C GLY A 333 18.24 11.40 13.28
N ILE A 334 18.84 12.44 12.74
CA ILE A 334 18.80 12.76 11.33
C ILE A 334 19.76 11.86 10.57
N ILE A 335 19.30 11.33 9.45
CA ILE A 335 20.11 10.52 8.53
C ILE A 335 20.35 11.36 7.27
N GLY A 336 21.62 11.53 6.89
CA GLY A 336 22.00 12.21 5.65
C GLY A 336 21.95 11.24 4.48
N SER A 337 21.17 11.55 3.45
CA SER A 337 21.05 10.75 2.23
C SER A 337 21.67 11.45 1.04
N ASN A 338 22.25 10.68 0.12
CA ASN A 338 22.87 11.20 -1.10
C ASN A 338 23.15 10.12 -2.15
N ASP A 339 23.40 10.48 -3.42
CA ASP A 339 23.68 9.49 -4.47
C ASP A 339 25.18 9.20 -4.68
N ARG A 340 26.04 9.56 -3.72
CA ARG A 340 27.50 9.37 -3.84
C ARG A 340 28.08 8.63 -2.63
N LEU A 341 28.81 7.54 -2.87
CA LEU A 341 29.60 6.93 -1.81
C LEU A 341 30.73 7.88 -1.40
N ARG A 342 30.69 8.40 -0.16
CA ARG A 342 31.65 9.40 0.33
C ARG A 342 32.63 8.80 1.35
N ARG A 343 33.93 8.94 1.06
CA ARG A 343 35.03 8.74 2.01
C ARG A 343 35.65 10.10 2.32
N ASN A 344 34.89 10.96 2.98
CA ASN A 344 35.29 12.32 3.30
C ASN A 344 34.90 12.65 4.75
N PRO A 345 35.81 12.44 5.72
CA PRO A 345 35.52 12.68 7.13
C PRO A 345 35.37 14.17 7.46
N VAL A 346 35.96 15.07 6.66
CA VAL A 346 35.78 16.52 6.80
C VAL A 346 34.34 16.90 6.47
N LEU A 347 33.83 16.46 5.32
CA LEU A 347 32.45 16.69 4.92
C LEU A 347 31.47 16.03 5.90
N ARG A 348 31.75 14.80 6.36
CA ARG A 348 30.95 14.12 7.40
C ARG A 348 30.79 15.01 8.64
N ASP A 349 31.89 15.59 9.12
CA ASP A 349 31.91 16.46 10.29
C ASP A 349 31.23 17.81 10.02
N GLU A 350 31.30 18.34 8.81
CA GLU A 350 30.55 19.53 8.38
C GLU A 350 29.04 19.26 8.37
N LEU A 351 28.60 18.14 7.79
CA LEU A 351 27.20 17.73 7.79
C LEU A 351 26.67 17.54 9.22
N ARG A 352 27.48 16.96 10.12
CA ARG A 352 27.16 16.86 11.56
C ARG A 352 26.86 18.23 12.15
N LYS A 353 27.74 19.22 11.90
CA LYS A 353 27.59 20.58 12.43
C LYS A 353 26.39 21.30 11.82
N GLN A 354 26.17 21.13 10.52
CA GLN A 354 25.13 21.85 9.79
C GLN A 354 23.72 21.28 10.03
N TYR A 355 23.58 19.96 10.04
CA TYR A 355 22.28 19.29 10.05
C TYR A 355 22.06 18.41 11.28
N GLY A 356 23.07 18.17 12.12
CA GLY A 356 22.96 17.23 13.23
C GLY A 356 22.81 15.77 12.79
N VAL A 357 23.31 15.42 11.59
CA VAL A 357 23.27 14.04 11.09
C VAL A 357 24.04 13.10 12.01
N LYS A 358 23.52 11.88 12.17
CA LYS A 358 24.12 10.80 12.96
C LYS A 358 24.59 9.62 12.12
N ALA A 359 24.03 9.48 10.93
CA ALA A 359 24.44 8.49 9.93
C ALA A 359 24.36 9.10 8.53
N ILE A 360 25.14 8.54 7.61
CA ILE A 360 25.12 8.87 6.18
C ILE A 360 24.93 7.59 5.37
N GLU A 361 23.96 7.60 4.48
CA GLU A 361 23.57 6.50 3.59
C GLU A 361 23.16 7.07 2.22
N MET A 362 22.66 6.21 1.33
CA MET A 362 22.43 6.58 -0.07
C MET A 362 20.99 6.40 -0.56
N GLU A 363 20.04 6.02 0.30
CA GLU A 363 18.77 5.45 -0.16
C GLU A 363 17.51 6.12 0.42
N GLY A 364 17.61 6.66 1.63
CA GLY A 364 16.47 7.03 2.45
C GLY A 364 15.64 8.17 1.88
N ALA A 365 16.24 9.11 1.14
CA ALA A 365 15.51 10.25 0.59
C ALA A 365 14.55 9.83 -0.53
N GLY A 366 14.98 8.92 -1.40
CA GLY A 366 14.13 8.40 -2.47
C GLY A 366 12.91 7.64 -1.94
N VAL A 367 13.09 6.87 -0.85
CA VAL A 367 11.97 6.18 -0.20
C VAL A 367 11.04 7.15 0.53
N ALA A 368 11.59 8.15 1.21
CA ALA A 368 10.82 9.18 1.87
C ALA A 368 9.84 9.87 0.90
N ASP A 369 10.32 10.26 -0.28
CA ASP A 369 9.48 10.90 -1.30
C ASP A 369 8.46 9.93 -1.93
N ALA A 370 8.87 8.69 -2.24
CA ALA A 370 7.97 7.69 -2.80
C ALA A 370 6.81 7.33 -1.84
N ALA A 371 7.11 7.18 -0.55
CA ALA A 371 6.11 6.91 0.48
C ALA A 371 5.19 8.12 0.71
N TRP A 372 5.78 9.32 0.81
CA TRP A 372 5.04 10.57 0.99
C TRP A 372 4.03 10.81 -0.15
N GLN A 373 4.44 10.58 -1.40
CA GLN A 373 3.59 10.80 -2.57
C GLN A 373 2.33 9.92 -2.58
N LEU A 374 2.36 8.79 -1.88
CA LEU A 374 1.26 7.83 -1.79
C LEU A 374 0.60 7.82 -0.41
N ASP A 375 0.87 8.82 0.44
CA ASP A 375 0.35 8.93 1.81
C ASP A 375 0.62 7.66 2.63
N ARG A 376 1.89 7.23 2.65
CA ARG A 376 2.38 6.07 3.40
C ARG A 376 3.43 6.46 4.41
N GLY A 377 3.39 5.82 5.57
CA GLY A 377 4.41 5.98 6.59
C GLY A 377 5.72 5.31 6.16
N TYR A 378 6.84 5.91 6.52
CA TYR A 378 8.15 5.28 6.33
C TYR A 378 9.04 5.45 7.55
N LEU A 379 10.10 4.64 7.65
CA LEU A 379 11.15 4.78 8.66
C LEU A 379 12.46 4.17 8.13
N VAL A 380 13.59 4.79 8.48
CA VAL A 380 14.93 4.30 8.12
C VAL A 380 15.61 3.75 9.37
N ILE A 381 16.13 2.53 9.27
CA ILE A 381 16.86 1.83 10.34
C ILE A 381 18.19 1.38 9.77
N SER A 382 19.27 2.06 10.19
CA SER A 382 20.61 1.87 9.64
C SER A 382 21.58 1.35 10.68
N GLY A 383 22.21 0.21 10.41
CA GLY A 383 23.34 -0.29 11.21
C GLY A 383 24.65 0.36 10.78
N ILE A 384 25.54 0.65 11.72
CA ILE A 384 26.75 1.43 11.43
C ILE A 384 27.93 0.52 11.08
N CYS A 385 28.46 0.64 9.87
CA CYS A 385 29.53 -0.23 9.35
C CYS A 385 30.87 0.47 9.05
N ASP A 386 30.89 1.80 8.95
CA ASP A 386 32.12 2.58 8.76
C ASP A 386 31.95 4.00 9.31
N TYR A 387 33.00 4.83 9.22
CA TYR A 387 32.97 6.23 9.65
C TYR A 387 32.99 7.24 8.48
N CYS A 388 32.61 6.85 7.27
CA CYS A 388 32.70 7.69 6.06
C CYS A 388 34.11 8.26 5.81
N ASP A 389 35.16 7.54 6.22
CA ASP A 389 36.56 7.99 6.11
C ASP A 389 37.37 7.13 5.12
N GLY A 390 38.66 7.43 5.00
CA GLY A 390 39.58 6.72 4.12
C GLY A 390 39.90 5.28 4.57
N HIS A 391 39.62 4.93 5.83
CA HIS A 391 39.92 3.63 6.45
C HIS A 391 38.75 2.64 6.39
N LYS A 392 37.66 3.03 5.71
CA LYS A 392 36.50 2.16 5.45
C LYS A 392 36.94 0.78 4.94
N ASN A 393 36.46 -0.25 5.64
CA ASN A 393 36.56 -1.66 5.27
C ASN A 393 35.21 -2.35 5.48
N ASP A 394 35.11 -3.62 5.09
CA ASP A 394 33.84 -4.34 5.08
C ASP A 394 33.60 -5.19 6.34
N VAL A 395 34.51 -5.19 7.32
CA VAL A 395 34.49 -6.08 8.49
C VAL A 395 33.21 -5.96 9.32
N TRP A 396 32.64 -4.75 9.39
CA TRP A 396 31.47 -4.46 10.22
C TRP A 396 30.15 -4.60 9.47
N GLN A 397 30.15 -4.83 8.14
CA GLN A 397 28.93 -4.70 7.35
C GLN A 397 27.87 -5.76 7.66
N GLU A 398 28.26 -7.03 7.79
CA GLU A 398 27.33 -8.12 8.11
C GLU A 398 26.77 -7.98 9.53
N TYR A 399 27.60 -7.59 10.51
CA TYR A 399 27.12 -7.31 11.86
C TYR A 399 26.21 -6.07 11.91
N ALA A 400 26.55 -4.99 11.20
CA ALA A 400 25.70 -3.80 11.11
C ALA A 400 24.32 -4.14 10.51
N ALA A 401 24.29 -4.91 9.42
CA ALA A 401 23.06 -5.40 8.82
C ALA A 401 22.23 -6.25 9.82
N ALA A 402 22.89 -7.13 10.58
CA ALA A 402 22.26 -7.92 11.63
C ALA A 402 21.64 -7.05 12.74
N VAL A 403 22.34 -6.01 13.19
CA VAL A 403 21.83 -5.08 14.20
C VAL A 403 20.60 -4.32 13.71
N ALA A 404 20.65 -3.77 12.48
CA ALA A 404 19.51 -3.09 11.88
C ALA A 404 18.29 -4.01 11.76
N ALA A 405 18.48 -5.22 11.25
CA ALA A 405 17.41 -6.22 11.11
C ALA A 405 16.82 -6.66 12.46
N ALA A 406 17.68 -6.89 13.46
CA ALA A 406 17.25 -7.27 14.80
C ALA A 406 16.43 -6.15 15.48
N TYR A 407 16.88 -4.90 15.35
CA TYR A 407 16.13 -3.74 15.82
C TYR A 407 14.77 -3.64 15.14
N THR A 408 14.73 -3.80 13.80
CA THR A 408 13.47 -3.80 13.02
C THR A 408 12.49 -4.86 13.51
N ARG A 409 12.95 -6.10 13.76
CA ARG A 409 12.08 -7.14 14.33
C ARG A 409 11.55 -6.74 15.71
N GLY A 410 12.39 -6.14 16.55
CA GLY A 410 12.02 -5.56 17.84
C GLY A 410 10.92 -4.50 17.72
N LEU A 411 11.10 -3.57 16.78
CA LEU A 411 10.16 -2.51 16.49
C LEU A 411 8.79 -3.07 16.10
N LEU A 412 8.76 -3.98 15.12
CA LEU A 412 7.51 -4.61 14.68
C LEU A 412 6.84 -5.40 15.83
N THR A 413 7.62 -6.08 16.67
CA THR A 413 7.11 -6.77 17.87
C THR A 413 6.47 -5.82 18.87
N SER A 414 6.94 -4.57 18.95
CA SER A 414 6.39 -3.54 19.85
C SER A 414 5.16 -2.82 19.30
N MET A 415 4.89 -2.95 18.01
CA MET A 415 3.77 -2.30 17.34
C MET A 415 2.49 -3.14 17.45
N PRO A 416 1.32 -2.52 17.69
CA PRO A 416 0.04 -3.22 17.60
C PRO A 416 -0.13 -3.79 16.20
N VAL A 417 -0.65 -5.01 16.12
CA VAL A 417 -1.17 -5.51 14.85
C VAL A 417 -2.54 -4.90 14.69
N GLU A 418 -2.76 -4.21 13.59
CA GLU A 418 -4.12 -3.80 13.23
C GLU A 418 -4.94 -5.07 13.03
N GLU A 419 -5.75 -5.41 14.04
CA GLU A 419 -6.85 -6.33 13.85
C GLU A 419 -7.85 -5.63 12.94
N GLU A 420 -8.22 -6.28 11.85
CA GLU A 420 -9.40 -5.90 11.11
C GLU A 420 -10.55 -5.84 12.12
N THR A 421 -11.04 -4.64 12.45
CA THR A 421 -12.48 -4.49 12.50
C THR A 421 -12.93 -4.91 11.12
N THR A 422 -13.33 -6.17 10.96
CA THR A 422 -14.11 -6.63 9.83
C THR A 422 -15.32 -5.71 9.73
N ARG A 423 -15.17 -4.57 9.04
CA ARG A 423 -16.24 -4.06 8.21
C ARG A 423 -16.32 -5.09 7.12
N VAL A 424 -17.11 -6.13 7.38
CA VAL A 424 -17.50 -7.09 6.36
C VAL A 424 -18.04 -6.23 5.23
N GLU A 425 -17.31 -6.11 4.14
CA GLU A 425 -17.88 -5.62 2.89
C GLU A 425 -19.04 -6.56 2.60
N MET A 426 -20.25 -6.08 2.90
CA MET A 426 -21.44 -6.87 2.71
C MET A 426 -21.62 -7.00 1.21
N SER A 427 -21.46 -8.21 0.67
CA SER A 427 -21.72 -8.44 -0.74
C SER A 427 -23.15 -8.02 -1.07
N ARG A 428 -23.45 -7.63 -2.31
CA ARG A 428 -24.84 -7.31 -2.73
C ARG A 428 -25.84 -8.41 -2.33
N MET A 429 -25.39 -9.68 -2.35
CA MET A 429 -26.17 -10.84 -1.95
C MET A 429 -26.42 -10.91 -0.43
N ASP A 430 -25.46 -10.49 0.38
CA ASP A 430 -25.58 -10.47 1.85
C ASP A 430 -26.38 -9.25 2.33
N PHE A 431 -26.30 -8.13 1.60
CA PHE A 431 -27.18 -6.97 1.78
C PHE A 431 -28.63 -7.36 1.51
N ALA A 432 -28.94 -7.97 0.36
CA ALA A 432 -30.29 -8.39 0.02
C ALA A 432 -30.88 -9.37 1.05
N LYS A 433 -30.07 -10.31 1.56
CA LYS A 433 -30.50 -11.24 2.64
C LYS A 433 -30.77 -10.54 3.96
N SER A 434 -29.89 -9.63 4.38
CA SER A 434 -30.02 -8.88 5.63
C SER A 434 -31.23 -7.94 5.58
N PHE A 435 -31.41 -7.26 4.45
CA PHE A 435 -32.57 -6.41 4.20
C PHE A 435 -33.87 -7.22 4.13
N SER A 436 -33.85 -8.41 3.51
CA SER A 436 -35.01 -9.32 3.45
C SER A 436 -35.44 -9.82 4.84
N ALA A 437 -34.50 -10.08 5.74
CA ALA A 437 -34.82 -10.44 7.12
C ALA A 437 -35.48 -9.27 7.89
N ILE A 438 -35.05 -8.04 7.65
CA ILE A 438 -35.67 -6.82 8.19
C ILE A 438 -37.07 -6.61 7.57
N TYR A 439 -37.22 -6.82 6.26
CA TYR A 439 -38.52 -6.78 5.56
C TYR A 439 -39.52 -7.78 6.16
N ALA A 440 -39.08 -9.01 6.44
CA ALA A 440 -39.92 -10.03 7.06
C ALA A 440 -40.40 -9.63 8.46
N LYS A 441 -39.55 -8.97 9.27
CA LYS A 441 -39.95 -8.41 10.56
C LYS A 441 -40.96 -7.27 10.42
N LEU A 442 -40.77 -6.38 9.44
CA LEU A 442 -41.67 -5.25 9.15
C LEU A 442 -43.06 -5.71 8.69
N VAL A 443 -43.11 -6.66 7.76
CA VAL A 443 -44.36 -7.12 7.13
C VAL A 443 -45.08 -8.19 7.96
N GLY A 444 -44.33 -8.94 8.78
CA GLY A 444 -44.86 -10.00 9.64
C GLY A 444 -45.47 -9.52 10.96
N SER A 445 -45.21 -8.28 11.38
CA SER A 445 -45.78 -7.73 12.62
C SER A 445 -47.25 -7.34 12.43
N PRO A 446 -48.19 -7.84 13.26
CA PRO A 446 -49.63 -7.54 13.15
C PRO A 446 -49.97 -6.05 13.23
N SER A 447 -49.10 -5.24 13.83
CA SER A 447 -49.25 -3.79 14.00
C SER A 447 -48.81 -2.95 12.78
N ASN A 448 -48.13 -3.54 11.79
CA ASN A 448 -47.53 -2.80 10.66
C ASN A 448 -48.16 -3.16 9.29
N LYS A 449 -49.49 -3.14 9.22
CA LYS A 449 -50.25 -3.37 7.97
C LYS A 449 -50.42 -2.13 7.09
N SER A 450 -49.69 -1.03 7.34
CA SER A 450 -49.81 0.19 6.53
C SER A 450 -49.30 -0.06 5.11
N PRO A 451 -50.15 0.11 4.06
CA PRO A 451 -49.71 -0.02 2.67
C PRO A 451 -48.55 0.92 2.34
N VAL A 452 -48.58 2.12 2.93
CA VAL A 452 -47.56 3.16 2.76
C VAL A 452 -46.19 2.72 3.29
N LEU A 453 -46.17 1.96 4.40
CA LEU A 453 -44.92 1.47 4.98
C LEU A 453 -44.30 0.38 4.10
N LYS A 454 -45.11 -0.53 3.56
CA LYS A 454 -44.65 -1.58 2.65
C LYS A 454 -44.04 -0.98 1.39
N GLU A 455 -44.75 -0.03 0.78
CA GLU A 455 -44.31 0.70 -0.40
C GLU A 455 -43.00 1.46 -0.14
N SER A 456 -42.89 2.15 1.01
CA SER A 456 -41.68 2.87 1.39
C SER A 456 -40.47 1.94 1.57
N VAL A 457 -40.66 0.76 2.16
CA VAL A 457 -39.57 -0.21 2.35
C VAL A 457 -39.15 -0.82 1.01
N ASP A 458 -40.10 -1.10 0.12
CA ASP A 458 -39.82 -1.60 -1.23
C ASP A 458 -39.05 -0.56 -2.08
N ILE A 459 -39.36 0.73 -1.92
CA ILE A 459 -38.60 1.83 -2.56
C ILE A 459 -37.14 1.84 -2.11
N ILE A 460 -36.89 1.74 -0.79
CA ILE A 460 -35.51 1.73 -0.25
C ILE A 460 -34.74 0.48 -0.68
N ARG A 461 -35.40 -0.70 -0.69
CA ARG A 461 -34.77 -1.94 -1.17
C ARG A 461 -34.31 -1.79 -2.62
N LYS A 462 -35.24 -1.42 -3.51
CA LYS A 462 -34.97 -1.30 -4.94
C LYS A 462 -33.94 -0.23 -5.24
N ALA A 463 -33.97 0.89 -4.52
CA ALA A 463 -32.93 1.92 -4.58
C ALA A 463 -31.54 1.39 -4.22
N ALA A 464 -31.43 0.57 -3.17
CA ALA A 464 -30.16 -0.02 -2.76
C ALA A 464 -29.69 -1.14 -3.71
N GLU A 465 -30.63 -1.83 -4.37
CA GLU A 465 -30.35 -2.88 -5.37
C GLU A 465 -30.13 -2.33 -6.79
N HIS A 466 -30.33 -1.02 -7.02
CA HIS A 466 -30.35 -0.37 -8.35
C HIS A 466 -31.45 -0.90 -9.30
N GLU A 467 -32.55 -1.39 -8.76
CA GLU A 467 -33.68 -1.91 -9.54
C GLU A 467 -34.72 -0.83 -9.86
N ALA A 468 -35.36 -0.94 -11.03
CA ALA A 468 -36.45 -0.06 -11.43
C ALA A 468 -37.76 -0.39 -10.71
N ILE A 469 -38.50 0.65 -10.32
CA ILE A 469 -39.88 0.57 -9.87
C ILE A 469 -40.75 0.89 -11.08
N ASP A 470 -41.54 -0.09 -11.55
CA ASP A 470 -42.42 0.07 -12.71
C ASP A 470 -41.72 0.69 -13.94
N GLY A 471 -40.48 0.27 -14.19
CA GLY A 471 -39.68 0.71 -15.32
C GLY A 471 -38.99 2.07 -15.16
N ARG A 472 -39.03 2.70 -13.97
CA ARG A 472 -38.26 3.93 -13.66
C ARG A 472 -37.29 3.70 -12.51
N GLN A 473 -36.10 4.29 -12.57
CA GLN A 473 -35.22 4.32 -11.41
C GLN A 473 -35.82 5.22 -10.32
N PRO A 474 -35.68 4.85 -9.02
CA PRO A 474 -36.10 5.72 -7.92
C PRO A 474 -35.33 7.03 -7.97
N ASP A 475 -36.02 8.16 -7.87
CA ASP A 475 -35.35 9.45 -7.69
C ASP A 475 -35.01 9.71 -6.22
N ASP A 476 -34.10 10.64 -5.99
CA ASP A 476 -33.63 11.03 -4.65
C ASP A 476 -34.76 11.50 -3.72
N LYS A 477 -35.86 12.03 -4.28
CA LYS A 477 -36.99 12.58 -3.53
C LYS A 477 -37.93 11.48 -3.05
N ASP A 478 -38.17 10.47 -3.87
CA ASP A 478 -38.98 9.30 -3.53
C ASP A 478 -38.32 8.49 -2.41
N VAL A 479 -37.00 8.32 -2.49
CA VAL A 479 -36.23 7.61 -1.46
C VAL A 479 -36.19 8.40 -0.14
N THR A 480 -36.03 9.72 -0.22
CA THR A 480 -36.13 10.60 0.96
C THR A 480 -37.48 10.48 1.65
N THR A 481 -38.55 10.50 0.86
CA THR A 481 -39.94 10.44 1.36
C THR A 481 -40.23 9.08 2.01
N ALA A 482 -39.77 7.99 1.38
CA ALA A 482 -39.86 6.64 1.91
C ALA A 482 -39.12 6.47 3.25
N ALA A 483 -37.89 6.98 3.35
CA ALA A 483 -37.11 6.94 4.58
C ALA A 483 -37.78 7.71 5.73
N GLN A 484 -38.40 8.86 5.43
CA GLN A 484 -39.16 9.64 6.42
C GLN A 484 -40.44 8.90 6.89
N ALA A 485 -41.13 8.22 5.98
CA ALA A 485 -42.33 7.45 6.31
C ALA A 485 -42.01 6.27 7.25
N ILE A 486 -40.90 5.55 7.00
CA ILE A 486 -40.43 4.45 7.86
C ILE A 486 -40.01 4.98 9.23
N ALA A 487 -39.23 6.07 9.26
CA ALA A 487 -38.85 6.76 10.49
C ALA A 487 -40.05 7.13 11.36
N PHE A 488 -41.15 7.58 10.74
CA PHE A 488 -42.34 7.98 11.47
C PHE A 488 -43.08 6.78 12.07
N ALA A 489 -43.27 5.71 11.30
CA ALA A 489 -44.19 4.63 11.61
C ALA A 489 -43.57 3.38 12.27
N ALA A 490 -42.25 3.15 12.13
CA ALA A 490 -41.56 1.99 12.70
C ALA A 490 -40.19 2.38 13.33
N PRO A 491 -40.18 3.19 14.40
CA PRO A 491 -38.95 3.70 15.03
C PRO A 491 -38.05 2.63 15.63
N ASP A 492 -38.62 1.50 16.04
CA ASP A 492 -37.94 0.34 16.61
C ASP A 492 -37.07 -0.41 15.58
N ILE A 493 -37.44 -0.35 14.30
CA ILE A 493 -36.74 -1.00 13.19
C ILE A 493 -35.79 -0.04 12.47
N LEU A 494 -35.91 1.27 12.75
CA LEU A 494 -35.06 2.32 12.19
C LEU A 494 -33.58 2.07 12.48
N GLN A 495 -33.27 1.54 13.67
CA GLN A 495 -31.90 1.22 14.07
C GLN A 495 -31.34 0.05 13.25
N ASP A 496 -32.12 -1.03 13.08
CA ASP A 496 -31.74 -2.19 12.25
C ASP A 496 -31.49 -1.77 10.78
N ILE A 497 -32.31 -0.85 10.23
CA ILE A 497 -32.14 -0.33 8.86
C ILE A 497 -30.90 0.57 8.76
N ALA A 498 -30.71 1.46 9.73
CA ALA A 498 -29.54 2.34 9.76
C ALA A 498 -28.24 1.53 9.86
N ASP A 499 -28.22 0.47 10.67
CA ASP A 499 -27.03 -0.37 10.86
C ASP A 499 -26.68 -1.15 9.58
N VAL A 500 -27.68 -1.61 8.81
CA VAL A 500 -27.47 -2.24 7.50
C VAL A 500 -27.02 -1.26 6.42
N VAL A 501 -27.58 -0.04 6.40
CA VAL A 501 -27.20 1.01 5.42
C VAL A 501 -25.81 1.58 5.73
N LEU A 502 -25.47 1.81 7.01
CA LEU A 502 -24.16 2.29 7.45
C LEU A 502 -23.03 1.27 7.25
N ALA A 503 -23.37 -0.01 7.12
CA ALA A 503 -22.41 -1.07 6.80
C ALA A 503 -22.00 -1.09 5.31
N THR A 504 -22.62 -0.26 4.45
CA THR A 504 -22.23 -0.09 3.04
C THR A 504 -21.18 1.03 2.87
N THR A 505 -20.18 0.85 2.00
CA THR A 505 -19.09 1.83 1.82
C THR A 505 -19.44 2.92 0.80
N GLU A 506 -18.77 4.09 0.92
CA GLU A 506 -18.90 5.25 0.01
C GLU A 506 -18.61 4.90 -1.47
N ASN A 507 -17.77 3.90 -1.76
CA ASN A 507 -17.42 3.52 -3.14
C ASN A 507 -18.48 2.63 -3.82
N THR A 508 -19.41 2.06 -3.06
CA THR A 508 -20.58 1.32 -3.56
C THR A 508 -21.89 2.09 -3.44
N ALA A 509 -21.86 3.23 -2.74
CA ALA A 509 -23.06 4.02 -2.46
C ALA A 509 -23.43 4.87 -3.67
N SER A 510 -24.51 4.49 -4.35
CA SER A 510 -25.32 5.44 -5.12
C SER A 510 -25.59 6.69 -4.28
N GLY A 511 -25.67 7.89 -4.86
CA GLY A 511 -26.03 9.13 -4.15
C GLY A 511 -27.30 9.01 -3.29
N VAL A 512 -28.15 8.06 -3.66
CA VAL A 512 -29.36 7.61 -2.98
C VAL A 512 -29.11 7.05 -1.56
N LEU A 513 -28.06 6.25 -1.34
CA LEU A 513 -27.73 5.69 -0.01
C LEU A 513 -27.22 6.75 0.97
N GLU A 514 -26.49 7.75 0.45
CA GLU A 514 -26.03 8.89 1.23
C GLU A 514 -27.19 9.80 1.67
N ILE A 515 -28.24 9.90 0.85
CA ILE A 515 -29.47 10.61 1.19
C ILE A 515 -30.24 9.88 2.30
N VAL A 516 -30.39 8.56 2.21
CA VAL A 516 -30.99 7.75 3.28
C VAL A 516 -30.22 7.93 4.58
N ARG A 517 -28.88 7.87 4.53
CA ARG A 517 -28.01 8.10 5.70
C ARG A 517 -28.28 9.46 6.35
N LYS A 518 -28.25 10.55 5.57
CA LYS A 518 -28.49 11.92 6.07
C LYS A 518 -29.88 12.11 6.66
N VAL A 519 -30.90 11.49 6.06
CA VAL A 519 -32.28 11.54 6.57
C VAL A 519 -32.37 10.82 7.92
N LEU A 520 -31.79 9.62 8.03
CA LEU A 520 -31.79 8.83 9.26
C LEU A 520 -31.01 9.51 10.40
N GLU A 521 -29.84 10.10 10.12
CA GLU A 521 -29.07 10.89 11.10
C GLU A 521 -29.85 12.12 11.60
N LYS A 522 -30.58 12.79 10.70
CA LYS A 522 -31.41 13.96 11.04
C LYS A 522 -32.63 13.58 11.87
N VAL A 523 -33.28 12.46 11.57
CA VAL A 523 -34.38 11.93 12.40
C VAL A 523 -33.88 11.55 13.79
N ARG A 524 -32.71 10.90 13.89
CA ARG A 524 -32.08 10.50 15.16
C ARG A 524 -31.81 11.71 16.06
N THR A 525 -31.27 12.78 15.49
CA THR A 525 -30.97 14.02 16.22
C THR A 525 -32.22 14.79 16.64
N GLN A 526 -33.31 14.72 15.86
CA GLN A 526 -34.58 15.37 16.19
C GLN A 526 -35.40 14.62 17.25
N ARG A 527 -35.29 13.28 17.33
CA ARG A 527 -36.02 12.47 18.32
C ARG A 527 -35.28 12.21 19.64
N GLY A 528 -34.01 12.60 19.77
CA GLY A 528 -33.28 12.61 21.06
C GLY A 528 -33.84 13.56 22.14
N ARG A 529 -35.06 14.10 21.95
CA ARG A 529 -35.76 15.00 22.87
C ARG A 529 -37.25 14.65 23.06
N ALA A 530 -37.70 13.47 22.65
CA ALA A 530 -39.08 13.00 22.89
C ALA A 530 -39.10 11.82 23.85
#